data_AF-A0A7Y5LAQ8-F1
#
_entry.id   AF-A0A7Y5LAQ8-F1
#
_cell.length_a   1.000
_cell.length_b   1.000
_cell.length_c   1.000
_cell.angle_alpha   90.00
_cell.angle_beta   90.00
_cell.angle_gamma   90.00
#
_symmetry.space_group_name_H-M   'P 1'
#
loop_
_entity.id
_entity.type
_entity.pdbx_description
1 polymer ?
#
loop_
_entity_poly.entity_id
_entity_poly.type
_entity_poly.pdbx_seq_one_letter_code
_entity_poly.pdbx_strand_id
1 'polypeptide(L)' 'ADGKLYLSGEDGEIFVVKAGPEFELLATNAMGELLMATPALSAGMMFVRAQHHVFAVGR' A
#
# COMPACT_ATOMS: atom_id res chain seq x y z
N ALA A 1 5.68 -9.49 4.13
CA ALA A 1 4.31 -9.14 3.71
C ALA A 1 3.25 -9.80 4.59
N ASP A 2 3.62 -10.77 5.44
CA ASP A 2 2.86 -11.23 6.61
C ASP A 2 1.38 -11.56 6.32
N GLY A 3 1.10 -12.16 5.16
CA GLY A 3 -0.24 -12.54 4.74
C GLY A 3 -1.13 -11.36 4.31
N LYS A 4 -0.56 -10.22 3.92
CA LYS A 4 -1.28 -9.02 3.47
C LYS A 4 -0.96 -8.67 2.02
N LEU A 5 -1.99 -8.25 1.29
CA LEU A 5 -1.91 -7.63 -0.03
C LEU A 5 -2.03 -6.11 0.15
N TYR A 6 -1.22 -5.35 -0.58
CA TYR A 6 -1.22 -3.88 -0.57
C TYR A 6 -1.56 -3.39 -1.97
N LEU A 7 -2.60 -2.57 -2.09
CA LEU A 7 -3.17 -2.13 -3.36
C LEU A 7 -3.24 -0.60 -3.37
N SER A 8 -2.67 0.03 -4.39
CA SER A 8 -2.77 1.47 -4.61
C SER A 8 -4.11 1.82 -5.24
N GLY A 9 -4.82 2.78 -4.65
CA GLY A 9 -5.96 3.48 -5.24
C GLY A 9 -5.53 4.76 -5.94
N GLU A 10 -6.18 5.10 -7.04
CA GLU A 10 -5.87 6.30 -7.81
C GLU A 10 -6.14 7.58 -7.00
N ASP A 11 -7.12 7.56 -6.09
CA ASP A 11 -7.45 8.68 -5.19
C ASP A 11 -6.45 8.89 -4.03
N GLY A 12 -5.39 8.07 -3.98
CA GLY A 12 -4.27 8.27 -3.07
C GLY A 12 -4.27 7.37 -1.84
N GLU A 13 -4.99 6.25 -1.87
CA GLU A 13 -5.06 5.30 -0.77
C GLU A 13 -4.20 4.06 -0.99
N ILE A 14 -3.73 3.48 0.11
CA ILE A 14 -3.26 2.10 0.17
C ILE A 14 -4.30 1.25 0.89
N PHE A 15 -4.92 0.32 0.16
CA PHE A 15 -5.79 -0.70 0.74
C PHE A 15 -4.96 -1.90 1.18
N VAL A 16 -5.20 -2.37 2.40
CA VAL A 16 -4.58 -3.57 2.96
C VAL A 16 -5.62 -4.66 3.04
N VAL A 17 -5.43 -5.73 2.28
CA VAL A 17 -6.36 -6.86 2.21
C VAL A 17 -5.67 -8.11 2.75
N LYS A 18 -6.41 -8.95 3.48
CA LYS A 18 -5.89 -10.25 3.91
C LYS A 18 -5.71 -11.16 2.70
N ALA A 19 -4.55 -11.79 2.57
CA ALA A 19 -4.32 -12.81 1.55
C ALA A 19 -5.10 -14.08 1.88
N GLY A 20 -5.95 -14.54 0.96
CA GLY A 20 -6.78 -15.72 1.14
C GLY A 20 -7.87 -15.84 0.07
N PRO A 21 -8.67 -16.92 0.12
CA PRO A 21 -9.76 -17.14 -0.83
C PRO A 21 -10.98 -16.24 -0.56
N GLU A 22 -11.12 -15.70 0.65
CA GLU A 22 -12.19 -14.80 1.03
C GLU A 22 -11.66 -13.37 1.12
N PHE A 23 -12.43 -12.43 0.58
CA PHE A 23 -12.09 -11.02 0.65
C PHE A 23 -12.29 -10.47 2.06
N GLU A 24 -11.25 -9.89 2.65
CA GLU A 24 -11.29 -9.22 3.95
C GLU A 24 -10.40 -7.96 3.90
N LEU A 25 -11.02 -6.78 3.95
CA LEU A 25 -10.31 -5.49 4.02
C LEU A 25 -9.86 -5.25 5.47
N LEU A 26 -8.55 -5.11 5.66
CA LEU A 26 -7.93 -4.93 6.98
C LEU A 26 -7.73 -3.45 7.33
N ALA A 27 -7.40 -2.61 6.35
CA ALA A 27 -7.16 -1.18 6.54
C ALA A 27 -7.21 -0.40 5.22
N THR A 28 -7.45 0.91 5.32
CA THR A 28 -7.28 1.90 4.26
C THR A 28 -6.42 3.02 4.80
N ASN A 29 -5.34 3.38 4.11
CA ASN A 29 -4.40 4.41 4.53
C ASN A 29 -4.31 5.49 3.46
N ALA A 30 -4.63 6.74 3.80
CA ALA A 30 -4.48 7.86 2.88
C ALA A 30 -3.01 8.31 2.81
N MET A 31 -2.50 8.49 1.59
CA MET A 31 -1.15 9.01 1.32
C MET A 31 -1.15 10.51 1.01
N GLY A 32 -2.33 11.08 0.72
CA GLY A 32 -2.50 12.52 0.43
C GLY A 32 -2.12 12.93 -1.01
N GLU A 33 -1.79 11.98 -1.87
CA GLU A 33 -1.40 12.19 -3.26
C GLU A 33 -1.80 11.02 -4.14
N LEU A 34 -2.07 11.29 -5.42
CA LEU A 34 -2.37 10.28 -6.45
C LEU A 34 -1.30 9.18 -6.48
N LEU A 35 -1.74 7.93 -6.51
CA LEU A 35 -0.88 6.75 -6.64
C LEU A 35 -1.21 5.99 -7.94
N MET A 36 -0.20 5.85 -8.81
CA MET A 36 -0.32 5.07 -10.06
C MET A 36 0.63 3.87 -10.09
N ALA A 37 1.48 3.72 -9.07
CA ALA A 37 2.50 2.69 -8.99
C ALA A 37 2.15 1.62 -7.95
N THR A 38 2.61 0.39 -8.17
CA THR A 38 2.52 -0.69 -7.18
C THR A 38 3.51 -0.45 -6.04
N PRO A 39 3.12 -0.62 -4.76
CA PRO A 39 4.03 -0.50 -3.63
C PRO A 39 5.14 -1.57 -3.69
N ALA A 40 6.38 -1.18 -3.39
CA ALA A 40 7.52 -2.09 -3.34
C ALA A 40 7.85 -2.46 -1.89
N LEU A 41 8.02 -3.75 -1.60
CA LEU A 41 8.38 -4.25 -0.27
C LEU A 41 9.82 -4.77 -0.26
N SER A 42 10.66 -4.25 0.63
CA SER A 42 12.04 -4.72 0.83
C SER A 42 12.49 -4.51 2.27
N ALA A 43 13.16 -5.51 2.85
CA ALA A 43 13.78 -5.43 4.18
C ALA A 43 12.91 -4.83 5.30
N GLY A 44 11.61 -5.16 5.34
CA GLY A 44 10.68 -4.64 6.35
C GLY A 44 10.16 -3.23 6.09
N MET A 45 10.48 -2.66 4.92
CA MET A 45 10.02 -1.34 4.47
C MET A 45 9.12 -1.47 3.24
N MET A 46 8.11 -0.61 3.19
CA MET A 46 7.27 -0.38 2.03
C MET A 46 7.61 0.96 1.41
N PHE A 47 7.89 0.96 0.11
CA PHE A 47 8.11 2.17 -0.68
C PHE A 47 6.90 2.42 -1.56
N VAL A 48 6.35 3.64 -1.47
CA VAL A 48 5.18 4.06 -2.25
C VAL A 48 5.57 5.26 -3.11
N ARG A 49 5.53 5.09 -4.44
CA ARG A 49 5.69 6.19 -5.38
C ARG A 49 4.35 6.89 -5.57
N ALA A 50 4.23 8.06 -4.98
CA ALA A 50 3.13 8.99 -5.23
C ALA A 50 3.48 9.95 -6.38
N GLN A 51 2.58 10.85 -6.75
CA GLN A 51 2.80 11.79 -7.85
C GLN A 51 4.04 12.67 -7.64
N HIS A 52 4.19 13.28 -6.47
CA HIS A 52 5.27 14.23 -6.18
C HIS A 52 6.35 13.61 -5.29
N HIS A 53 6.00 12.70 -4.39
CA HIS A 53 6.94 12.11 -3.43
C HIS A 53 7.15 10.60 -3.58
N VAL A 54 8.17 10.10 -2.87
CA VAL A 54 8.34 8.69 -2.56
C VAL A 54 8.29 8.56 -1.05
N PHE A 55 7.32 7.80 -0.55
CA PHE A 55 7.17 7.52 0.88
C PHE A 55 7.86 6.21 1.23
N ALA A 56 8.49 6.18 2.41
CA ALA A 56 9.04 4.98 3.02
C ALA A 56 8.29 4.71 4.33
N VAL A 57 7.58 3.58 4.39
CA VAL A 57 6.76 3.17 5.54
C VAL A 57 7.34 1.88 6.09
N GLY A 58 7.88 1.95 7.30
CA GLY A 58 8.44 0.81 8.02
C GLY A 58 8.44 1.12 9.52
N ARG A 59 8.77 0.12 10.33
CA ARG A 59 8.94 0.31 11.76
C ARG A 59 10.35 0.77 12.09
#